data_AF-X1SL45-F1
#
_entry.id   AF-X1SL45-F1
#
_cell.length_a   1.000
_cell.length_b   1.000
_cell.length_c   1.000
_cell.angle_alpha   90.00
_cell.angle_beta   90.00
_cell.angle_gamma   90.00
#
_symmetry.space_group_name_H-M   'P 1'
#
loop_
_entity.id
_entity.type
_entity.pdbx_description
1 polymer ?
#
loop_
_entity_poly.entity_id
_entity_poly.type
_entity_poly.pdbx_seq_one_letter_code
_entity_poly.pdbx_strand_id
1 'polypeptide(L)'
;AEFALPEETDLVMLKRKRISRILFKGKYFHYPIKLNIEMLRNLGIFQIVKICFSYLFMKIFPKKDETYLENFFINRFGKELYITFFKEYTEKVWGVHPNQIKVEWGSQRIKGLSIKNMILHFLKNQFSNDGTIYQKEIETSLIEQFLYPKFGSGQLWEEVSKIIEKKSGKVYRGRKVIRLVKVKDKITSVQIKNLKDNSIENYETDYVFSTMPVKDLLTAMSDDVPDDVKHVSKGLKYRSLIIVGLLLKKMVIRNINQSQNFLKDNR
;
A
#
# COMPACT_ATOMS: atom_id res chain seq x y z
N ALA A 1 -16.72 28.65 -4.16
CA ALA A 1 -15.50 28.59 -3.34
C ALA A 1 -14.33 28.71 -4.30
N GLU A 2 -13.58 29.80 -4.19
CA GLU A 2 -12.35 30.02 -4.94
C GLU A 2 -11.37 28.89 -4.62
N PHE A 3 -10.81 28.23 -5.64
CA PHE A 3 -9.85 27.17 -5.42
C PHE A 3 -8.54 27.81 -4.98
N ALA A 4 -8.15 27.56 -3.73
CA ALA A 4 -6.87 28.01 -3.19
C ALA A 4 -5.71 27.59 -4.11
N LEU A 5 -4.94 28.57 -4.61
CA LEU A 5 -3.81 28.28 -5.49
C LEU A 5 -2.59 27.84 -4.66
N PRO A 6 -1.76 26.90 -5.16
CA PRO A 6 -0.54 26.47 -4.46
C PRO A 6 0.50 27.57 -4.21
N GLU A 7 0.39 28.69 -4.93
CA GLU A 7 1.22 29.89 -4.77
C GLU A 7 0.74 30.77 -3.62
N GLU A 8 -0.53 30.67 -3.24
CA GLU A 8 -1.16 31.52 -2.22
C GLU A 8 -1.18 30.88 -0.83
N THR A 9 -1.21 29.54 -0.76
CA THR A 9 -1.27 28.83 0.51
C THR A 9 -0.66 27.43 0.44
N ASP A 10 -0.17 26.99 1.59
CA ASP A 10 0.38 25.66 1.78
C ASP A 10 -0.67 24.60 2.11
N LEU A 11 -1.88 25.02 2.54
CA LEU A 11 -3.00 24.12 2.84
C LEU A 11 -3.78 23.75 1.58
N VAL A 12 -3.06 23.21 0.60
CA VAL A 12 -3.61 22.79 -0.68
C VAL A 12 -3.29 21.33 -0.98
N MET A 13 -4.21 20.69 -1.70
CA MET A 13 -4.03 19.35 -2.22
C MET A 13 -3.71 19.42 -3.72
N LEU A 14 -2.54 18.92 -4.09
CA LEU A 14 -2.10 18.86 -5.48
C LEU A 14 -2.77 17.68 -6.19
N LYS A 15 -3.42 17.94 -7.31
CA LYS A 15 -3.97 16.90 -8.18
C LYS A 15 -2.85 16.24 -8.99
N ARG A 16 -2.60 14.95 -8.75
CA ARG A 16 -1.55 14.17 -9.42
C ARG A 16 -2.15 13.08 -10.29
N LYS A 17 -1.63 12.92 -11.51
CA LYS A 17 -1.94 11.76 -12.36
C LYS A 17 -1.13 10.55 -11.88
N ARG A 18 -1.77 9.41 -11.70
CA ARG A 18 -1.09 8.16 -11.34
C ARG A 18 -0.55 7.51 -12.59
N ILE A 19 0.77 7.36 -12.66
CA ILE A 19 1.45 6.59 -13.70
C ILE A 19 2.21 5.47 -13.00
N SER A 20 1.89 4.22 -13.34
CA SER A 20 2.57 3.05 -12.82
C SER A 20 3.10 2.20 -13.98
N ARG A 21 4.31 1.67 -13.80
CA ARG A 21 5.06 0.91 -14.79
C ARG A 21 5.76 -0.26 -14.12
N ILE A 22 5.85 -1.37 -14.84
CA ILE A 22 6.64 -2.54 -14.45
C ILE A 22 7.95 -2.47 -15.23
N LEU A 23 9.09 -2.52 -14.54
CA LEU A 23 10.39 -2.67 -15.18
C LEU A 23 10.77 -4.15 -15.19
N PHE A 24 10.82 -4.77 -16.37
CA PHE A 24 11.17 -6.17 -16.54
C PHE A 24 12.12 -6.34 -17.73
N LYS A 25 13.24 -7.05 -17.52
CA LYS A 25 14.32 -7.24 -18.52
C LYS A 25 14.75 -5.92 -19.21
N GLY A 26 14.89 -4.85 -18.43
CA GLY A 26 15.30 -3.53 -18.92
C GLY A 26 14.25 -2.78 -19.74
N LYS A 27 13.02 -3.31 -19.87
CA LYS A 27 11.91 -2.69 -20.62
C LYS A 27 10.77 -2.32 -19.68
N TYR A 28 10.08 -1.23 -19.98
CA TYR A 28 8.90 -0.79 -19.25
C TYR A 28 7.64 -1.44 -19.83
N PHE A 29 6.74 -1.84 -18.93
CA PHE A 29 5.40 -2.34 -19.24
C PHE A 29 4.35 -1.52 -18.49
N HIS A 30 3.14 -1.44 -19.03
CA HIS A 30 2.02 -0.77 -18.34
C HIS A 30 1.58 -1.59 -17.13
N TYR A 31 1.17 -0.89 -16.07
CA TYR A 31 0.40 -1.47 -14.99
C TYR A 31 -1.02 -0.86 -15.02
N PRO A 32 -2.08 -1.67 -15.01
CA PRO A 32 -2.05 -3.13 -15.14
C PRO A 32 -1.54 -3.58 -16.52
N ILE A 33 -1.14 -4.86 -16.66
CA ILE A 33 -0.56 -5.40 -17.89
C ILE A 33 -1.58 -5.30 -19.04
N LYS A 34 -1.18 -4.72 -20.17
CA LYS A 34 -2.02 -4.53 -21.36
C LYS A 34 -1.47 -5.32 -22.55
N LEU A 35 -2.34 -6.04 -23.24
CA LEU A 35 -2.04 -6.62 -24.55
C LEU A 35 -2.03 -5.49 -25.59
N ASN A 36 -0.87 -4.94 -25.89
CA ASN A 36 -0.69 -3.90 -26.91
C ASN A 36 0.56 -4.16 -27.76
N ILE A 37 0.73 -3.37 -28.84
CA ILE A 37 1.89 -3.46 -29.75
C ILE A 37 3.21 -3.30 -28.99
N GLU A 38 3.23 -2.45 -27.96
CA GLU A 38 4.41 -2.25 -27.11
C GLU A 38 4.78 -3.52 -26.34
N MET A 39 3.79 -4.22 -25.76
CA MET A 39 3.99 -5.49 -25.07
C MET A 39 4.47 -6.58 -26.04
N LEU A 40 3.88 -6.65 -27.25
CA LEU A 40 4.30 -7.54 -28.35
C LEU A 40 5.77 -7.32 -28.72
N ARG A 41 6.17 -6.06 -28.93
CA ARG A 41 7.56 -5.69 -29.23
C ARG A 41 8.51 -5.98 -28.06
N ASN A 42 8.05 -5.79 -26.83
CA ASN A 42 8.91 -5.90 -25.66
C ASN A 42 9.16 -7.36 -25.22
N LEU A 43 8.11 -8.21 -25.20
CA LEU A 43 8.20 -9.64 -24.82
C LEU A 43 8.48 -10.57 -26.00
N GLY A 44 8.08 -10.20 -27.21
CA GLY A 44 8.11 -11.07 -28.39
C GLY A 44 6.86 -11.94 -28.53
N ILE A 45 6.52 -12.27 -29.77
CA ILE A 45 5.31 -13.01 -30.13
C ILE A 45 5.26 -14.40 -29.47
N PHE A 46 6.39 -15.12 -29.43
CA PHE A 46 6.48 -16.45 -28.85
C PHE A 46 6.12 -16.47 -27.36
N GLN A 47 6.63 -15.51 -26.58
CA GLN A 47 6.33 -15.42 -25.16
C GLN A 47 4.85 -15.13 -24.91
N ILE A 48 4.23 -14.32 -25.77
CA ILE A 48 2.80 -13.98 -25.66
C ILE A 48 1.93 -15.18 -26.01
N VAL A 49 2.27 -15.92 -27.06
CA VAL A 49 1.58 -17.17 -27.39
C VAL A 49 1.67 -18.14 -26.21
N LYS A 50 2.84 -18.27 -25.57
CA LYS A 50 3.04 -19.11 -24.38
C LYS A 50 2.17 -18.65 -23.20
N ILE A 51 2.09 -17.34 -22.96
CA ILE A 51 1.21 -16.75 -21.94
C ILE A 51 -0.26 -17.07 -22.21
N CYS A 52 -0.73 -16.84 -23.44
CA CYS A 52 -2.10 -17.12 -23.85
C CYS A 52 -2.44 -18.60 -23.71
N PHE A 53 -1.58 -19.49 -24.20
CA PHE A 53 -1.78 -20.94 -24.08
C PHE A 53 -1.79 -21.39 -22.62
N SER A 54 -0.87 -20.89 -21.80
CA SER A 54 -0.82 -21.19 -20.37
C SER A 54 -2.08 -20.73 -19.62
N TYR A 55 -2.63 -19.56 -19.97
CA TYR A 55 -3.88 -19.07 -19.42
C TYR A 55 -5.08 -19.95 -19.82
N LEU A 56 -5.20 -20.30 -21.11
CA LEU A 56 -6.26 -21.19 -21.60
C LEU A 56 -6.17 -22.57 -20.95
N PHE A 57 -4.96 -23.11 -20.81
CA PHE A 57 -4.74 -24.39 -20.15
C PHE A 57 -5.20 -24.36 -18.68
N MET A 58 -4.91 -23.27 -17.94
CA MET A 58 -5.38 -23.11 -16.54
C MET A 58 -6.87 -22.80 -16.41
N LYS A 59 -7.50 -22.26 -17.46
CA LYS A 59 -8.97 -22.13 -17.55
C LYS A 59 -9.67 -23.47 -17.67
N ILE A 60 -9.09 -24.41 -18.42
CA ILE A 60 -9.66 -25.74 -18.67
C ILE A 60 -9.31 -26.69 -17.52
N PHE A 61 -8.07 -26.62 -17.04
CA PHE A 61 -7.53 -27.48 -15.99
C PHE A 61 -7.04 -26.64 -14.79
N PRO A 62 -7.96 -26.02 -14.02
CA PRO A 62 -7.58 -25.23 -12.86
C PRO A 62 -6.99 -26.12 -11.76
N LYS A 63 -6.06 -25.56 -10.99
CA LYS A 63 -5.55 -26.21 -9.78
C LYS A 63 -6.65 -26.24 -8.71
N LYS A 64 -6.88 -27.41 -8.12
CA LYS A 64 -7.93 -27.61 -7.11
C LYS A 64 -7.68 -26.85 -5.80
N ASP A 65 -6.43 -26.79 -5.37
CA ASP A 65 -6.05 -26.13 -4.12
C ASP A 65 -5.65 -24.67 -4.40
N GLU A 66 -6.48 -23.73 -3.97
CA GLU A 66 -6.20 -22.28 -3.95
C GLU A 66 -6.00 -21.75 -2.52
N THR A 67 -5.43 -22.55 -1.60
CA THR A 67 -5.15 -22.07 -0.23
C THR A 67 -4.14 -20.92 -0.21
N TYR A 68 -3.21 -20.91 -1.18
CA TYR A 68 -2.11 -19.95 -1.25
C TYR A 68 -2.11 -19.12 -2.54
N LEU A 69 -1.51 -17.93 -2.47
CA LEU A 69 -1.51 -16.92 -3.54
C LEU A 69 -0.97 -17.43 -4.87
N GLU A 70 0.00 -18.35 -4.84
CA GLU A 70 0.56 -18.92 -6.07
C GLU A 70 -0.52 -19.52 -6.98
N ASN A 71 -1.27 -20.50 -6.47
CA ASN A 71 -2.28 -21.18 -7.28
C ASN A 71 -3.43 -20.25 -7.65
N PHE A 72 -3.78 -19.33 -6.75
CA PHE A 72 -4.76 -18.27 -7.03
C PHE A 72 -4.35 -17.35 -8.20
N PHE A 73 -3.06 -16.97 -8.28
CA PHE A 73 -2.55 -16.22 -9.42
C PHE A 73 -2.50 -17.09 -10.69
N ILE A 74 -2.01 -18.33 -10.58
CA ILE A 74 -1.88 -19.25 -11.72
C ILE A 74 -3.25 -19.53 -12.37
N ASN A 75 -4.28 -19.81 -11.57
CA ASN A 75 -5.62 -20.09 -12.10
C ASN A 75 -6.25 -18.86 -12.76
N ARG A 76 -5.93 -17.65 -12.28
CA ARG A 76 -6.50 -16.40 -12.78
C ARG A 76 -5.75 -15.81 -13.98
N PHE A 77 -4.45 -16.02 -14.05
CA PHE A 77 -3.57 -15.35 -15.01
C PHE A 77 -2.76 -16.30 -15.92
N GLY A 78 -2.81 -17.61 -15.66
CA GLY A 78 -1.92 -18.57 -16.27
C GLY A 78 -0.55 -18.62 -15.58
N LYS A 79 0.10 -19.79 -15.65
CA LYS A 79 1.41 -20.04 -15.03
C LYS A 79 2.49 -19.13 -15.59
N GLU A 80 2.51 -18.92 -16.90
CA GLU A 80 3.55 -18.13 -17.56
C GLU A 80 3.49 -16.64 -17.19
N LEU A 81 2.31 -16.04 -17.13
CA LEU A 81 2.17 -14.65 -16.72
C LEU A 81 2.53 -14.48 -15.24
N TYR A 82 2.11 -15.42 -14.40
CA TYR A 82 2.47 -15.48 -12.98
C TYR A 82 4.00 -15.46 -12.80
N ILE A 83 4.72 -16.38 -13.46
CA ILE A 83 6.18 -16.44 -13.35
C ILE A 83 6.84 -15.17 -13.89
N THR A 84 6.33 -14.63 -15.00
CA THR A 84 6.94 -13.46 -15.67
C THR A 84 6.83 -12.18 -14.85
N PHE A 85 5.69 -11.90 -14.22
CA PHE A 85 5.41 -10.60 -13.61
C PHE A 85 5.04 -10.63 -12.13
N PHE A 86 4.47 -11.72 -11.62
CA PHE A 86 3.87 -11.73 -10.28
C PHE A 86 4.74 -12.45 -9.25
N LYS A 87 5.38 -13.56 -9.62
CA LYS A 87 6.12 -14.42 -8.68
C LYS A 87 7.20 -13.64 -7.94
N GLU A 88 8.23 -13.20 -8.66
CA GLU A 88 9.36 -12.50 -8.04
C GLU A 88 8.96 -11.16 -7.40
N TYR A 89 8.01 -10.44 -8.00
CA TYR A 89 7.51 -9.20 -7.43
C TYR A 89 6.86 -9.44 -6.07
N THR A 90 5.98 -10.44 -5.98
CA THR A 90 5.31 -10.81 -4.73
C THR A 90 6.33 -11.27 -3.69
N GLU A 91 7.31 -12.09 -4.07
CA GLU A 91 8.42 -12.51 -3.20
C GLU A 91 9.24 -11.33 -2.69
N LYS A 92 9.58 -10.37 -3.56
CA LYS A 92 10.35 -9.18 -3.20
C LYS A 92 9.58 -8.28 -2.24
N VAL A 93 8.26 -8.16 -2.41
CA VAL A 93 7.41 -7.35 -1.52
C VAL A 93 7.23 -8.03 -0.16
N TRP A 94 6.93 -9.34 -0.14
CA TRP A 94 6.53 -10.05 1.08
C TRP A 94 7.66 -10.78 1.81
N GLY A 95 8.77 -11.05 1.12
CA GLY A 95 9.91 -11.78 1.68
C GLY A 95 9.72 -13.29 1.81
N VAL A 96 8.59 -13.81 1.34
CA VAL A 96 8.27 -15.24 1.35
C VAL A 96 7.66 -15.65 0.02
N HIS A 97 7.80 -16.91 -0.34
CA HIS A 97 7.27 -17.45 -1.59
C HIS A 97 5.73 -17.38 -1.60
N PRO A 98 5.05 -17.10 -2.73
CA PRO A 98 3.60 -16.93 -2.76
C PRO A 98 2.81 -18.19 -2.40
N ASN A 99 3.44 -19.37 -2.41
CA ASN A 99 2.88 -20.62 -1.88
C ASN A 99 2.86 -20.71 -0.35
N GLN A 100 3.37 -19.70 0.36
CA GLN A 100 3.31 -19.58 1.82
C GLN A 100 2.37 -18.43 2.25
N ILE A 101 1.83 -17.67 1.31
CA ILE A 101 0.93 -16.55 1.59
C ILE A 101 -0.49 -17.01 1.33
N LYS A 102 -1.30 -17.04 2.38
CA LYS A 102 -2.71 -17.41 2.31
C LYS A 102 -3.51 -16.49 1.37
N VAL A 103 -4.45 -17.03 0.60
CA VAL A 103 -5.21 -16.26 -0.40
C VAL A 103 -6.07 -15.18 0.23
N GLU A 104 -6.62 -15.39 1.43
CA GLU A 104 -7.47 -14.43 2.12
C GLU A 104 -6.79 -13.07 2.25
N TRP A 105 -5.47 -13.07 2.45
CA TRP A 105 -4.64 -11.88 2.56
C TRP A 105 -4.61 -11.03 1.27
N GLY A 106 -4.53 -11.67 0.10
CA GLY A 106 -4.48 -10.95 -1.19
C GLY A 106 -5.82 -10.84 -1.91
N SER A 107 -6.80 -11.68 -1.55
CA SER A 107 -8.06 -11.82 -2.27
C SER A 107 -8.85 -10.53 -2.31
N GLN A 108 -8.88 -9.72 -1.24
CA GLN A 108 -9.64 -8.47 -1.23
C GLN A 108 -9.08 -7.41 -2.20
N ARG A 109 -7.75 -7.37 -2.38
CA ARG A 109 -7.10 -6.43 -3.31
C ARG A 109 -7.08 -6.96 -4.76
N ILE A 110 -7.07 -8.27 -4.94
CA ILE A 110 -6.91 -8.92 -6.26
C ILE A 110 -8.25 -9.43 -6.83
N LYS A 111 -9.32 -9.52 -6.03
CA LYS A 111 -10.68 -9.87 -6.49
C LYS A 111 -11.16 -8.97 -7.63
N GLY A 112 -10.70 -7.72 -7.64
CA GLY A 112 -10.97 -6.77 -8.71
C GLY A 112 -10.17 -7.00 -10.01
N LEU A 113 -8.94 -7.50 -9.90
CA LEU A 113 -8.03 -7.74 -11.02
C LEU A 113 -8.38 -8.98 -11.84
N SER A 114 -9.65 -9.29 -12.06
CA SER A 114 -10.01 -10.30 -13.05
C SER A 114 -9.62 -9.79 -14.44
N ILE A 115 -8.93 -10.62 -15.23
CA ILE A 115 -8.58 -10.30 -16.63
C ILE A 115 -9.83 -9.86 -17.40
N LYS A 116 -10.98 -10.50 -17.13
CA LYS A 116 -12.27 -10.16 -17.73
C LYS A 116 -12.69 -8.72 -17.40
N ASN A 117 -12.64 -8.31 -16.13
CA ASN A 117 -13.00 -6.95 -15.72
C ASN A 117 -11.99 -5.92 -16.24
N MET A 118 -10.70 -6.26 -16.26
CA MET A 118 -9.65 -5.39 -16.82
C MET A 118 -9.86 -5.14 -18.33
N ILE A 119 -10.24 -6.17 -19.09
CA ILE A 119 -10.56 -6.06 -20.52
C ILE A 119 -11.87 -5.29 -20.73
N LEU A 120 -12.91 -5.57 -19.94
CA LEU A 120 -14.20 -4.87 -20.01
C LEU A 120 -14.09 -3.37 -19.66
N HIS A 121 -13.37 -3.03 -18.58
CA HIS A 121 -13.10 -1.64 -18.21
C HIS A 121 -12.33 -0.90 -19.30
N PHE A 122 -11.39 -1.59 -19.95
CA PHE A 122 -10.60 -1.01 -21.03
C PHE A 122 -11.45 -0.72 -22.28
N LEU A 123 -12.29 -1.67 -22.70
CA LEU A 123 -13.21 -1.45 -23.82
C LEU A 123 -14.19 -0.32 -23.53
N LYS A 124 -14.64 -0.15 -22.27
CA LYS A 124 -15.56 0.91 -21.88
C LYS A 124 -14.88 2.30 -21.82
N ASN A 125 -13.69 2.39 -21.24
CA ASN A 125 -12.96 3.66 -21.10
C ASN A 125 -12.37 4.18 -22.42
N GLN A 126 -12.29 3.36 -23.47
CA GLN A 126 -11.89 3.85 -24.80
C GLN A 126 -12.97 4.73 -25.46
N PHE A 127 -14.21 4.74 -24.91
CA PHE A 127 -15.35 5.48 -25.43
C PHE A 127 -15.91 6.56 -24.48
N SER A 128 -15.39 6.71 -23.26
CA SER A 128 -15.93 7.67 -22.26
C SER A 128 -14.83 8.58 -21.71
N ASN A 129 -14.98 9.88 -21.92
CA ASN A 129 -14.00 10.91 -21.63
C ASN A 129 -14.42 11.79 -20.43
N ASP A 130 -14.85 11.17 -19.32
CA ASP A 130 -15.44 11.92 -18.20
C ASP A 130 -14.43 12.20 -17.08
N GLY A 131 -13.96 13.45 -17.06
CA GLY A 131 -12.98 14.00 -16.12
C GLY A 131 -13.52 14.36 -14.73
N THR A 132 -14.37 13.54 -14.12
CA THR A 132 -14.91 13.81 -12.77
C THR A 132 -14.23 12.99 -11.68
N ILE A 133 -13.96 13.65 -10.54
CA ILE A 133 -13.21 13.14 -9.38
C ILE A 133 -14.03 12.08 -8.59
N TYR A 134 -15.31 11.93 -8.88
CA TYR A 134 -16.23 11.01 -8.19
C TYR A 134 -16.47 9.72 -8.99
N GLN A 135 -15.42 8.94 -9.21
CA GLN A 135 -15.54 7.59 -9.76
C GLN A 135 -15.80 6.59 -8.63
N LYS A 136 -17.05 6.52 -8.17
CA LYS A 136 -17.50 5.78 -6.97
C LYS A 136 -17.47 4.25 -7.10
N GLU A 137 -17.12 3.70 -8.27
CA GLU A 137 -17.13 2.25 -8.54
C GLU A 137 -15.86 1.74 -9.23
N ILE A 138 -14.78 2.50 -9.19
CA ILE A 138 -13.52 2.10 -9.81
C ILE A 138 -12.59 1.58 -8.73
N GLU A 139 -12.14 0.33 -8.89
CA GLU A 139 -11.15 -0.30 -8.03
C GLU A 139 -9.99 0.65 -7.73
N THR A 140 -9.47 0.62 -6.50
CA THR A 140 -8.33 1.46 -6.10
C THR A 140 -7.11 1.30 -7.02
N SER A 141 -7.01 0.16 -7.71
CA SER A 141 -6.02 -0.17 -8.75
C SER A 141 -6.19 0.61 -10.06
N LEU A 142 -7.28 1.37 -10.25
CA LEU A 142 -7.68 2.06 -11.49
C LEU A 142 -7.86 3.58 -11.32
N ILE A 143 -7.69 4.12 -10.12
CA ILE A 143 -7.67 5.57 -9.86
C ILE A 143 -6.64 6.27 -10.77
N GLU A 144 -7.10 7.09 -11.71
CA GLU A 144 -6.21 7.79 -12.65
C GLU A 144 -5.56 9.03 -12.01
N GLN A 145 -6.17 9.58 -10.96
CA GLN A 145 -5.76 10.82 -10.32
C GLN A 145 -5.93 10.75 -8.80
N PHE A 146 -4.97 11.28 -8.05
CA PHE A 146 -5.04 11.35 -6.59
C PHE A 146 -4.63 12.74 -6.08
N LEU A 147 -5.06 13.06 -4.86
CA LEU A 147 -4.69 14.28 -4.15
C LEU A 147 -3.45 14.02 -3.30
N TYR A 148 -2.50 14.97 -3.31
CA TYR A 148 -1.26 14.87 -2.55
C TYR A 148 -0.92 16.22 -1.90
N PRO A 149 -0.60 16.27 -0.59
CA PRO A 149 -0.28 17.54 0.06
C PRO A 149 1.00 18.17 -0.53
N LYS A 150 1.08 19.50 -0.49
CA LYS A 150 2.21 20.27 -1.05
C LYS A 150 3.56 19.83 -0.48
N PHE A 151 3.65 19.58 0.82
CA PHE A 151 4.87 19.15 1.51
C PHE A 151 4.94 17.64 1.82
N GLY A 152 4.09 16.86 1.17
CA GLY A 152 4.05 15.41 1.34
C GLY A 152 3.08 14.93 2.43
N SER A 153 2.93 13.60 2.54
CA SER A 153 1.91 12.99 3.39
C SER A 153 2.03 13.32 4.88
N GLY A 154 3.22 13.72 5.35
CA GLY A 154 3.43 14.14 6.74
C GLY A 154 2.65 15.41 7.12
N GLN A 155 2.52 16.35 6.17
CA GLN A 155 1.84 17.63 6.37
C GLN A 155 0.40 17.44 6.88
N LEU A 156 -0.31 16.44 6.35
CA LEU A 156 -1.68 16.14 6.77
C LEU A 156 -1.76 15.86 8.28
N TRP A 157 -0.85 15.04 8.79
CA TRP A 157 -0.85 14.63 10.19
C TRP A 157 -0.33 15.71 11.13
N GLU A 158 0.57 16.57 10.64
CA GLU A 158 0.97 17.78 11.35
C GLU A 158 -0.21 18.72 11.54
N GLU A 159 -1.01 18.96 10.50
CA GLU A 159 -2.22 19.79 10.60
C GLU A 159 -3.28 19.17 11.51
N VAL A 160 -3.50 17.85 11.43
CA VAL A 160 -4.38 17.15 12.38
C VAL A 160 -3.90 17.34 13.82
N SER A 161 -2.59 17.24 14.08
CA SER A 161 -2.05 17.46 15.43
C SER A 161 -2.30 18.88 15.94
N LYS A 162 -2.12 19.90 15.09
CA LYS A 162 -2.44 21.30 15.42
C LYS A 162 -3.92 21.50 15.72
N ILE A 163 -4.81 20.84 14.97
CA ILE A 163 -6.26 20.92 15.19
C ILE A 163 -6.63 20.30 16.55
N ILE A 164 -6.02 19.17 16.92
CA ILE A 164 -6.23 18.53 18.23
C ILE A 164 -5.83 19.48 19.35
N GLU A 165 -4.66 20.10 19.25
CA GLU A 165 -4.14 21.04 20.25
C GLU A 165 -5.02 22.30 20.38
N LYS A 166 -5.50 22.85 19.26
CA LYS A 166 -6.46 23.97 19.25
C LYS A 166 -7.78 23.62 19.92
N LYS A 167 -8.17 22.35 19.93
CA LYS A 167 -9.35 21.81 20.62
C LYS A 167 -9.04 21.30 22.03
N SER A 168 -7.97 21.80 22.65
CA SER A 168 -7.53 21.45 24.01
C SER A 168 -7.06 20.01 24.20
N GLY A 169 -6.94 19.22 23.12
CA GLY A 169 -6.28 17.93 23.15
C GLY A 169 -4.77 18.08 23.33
N LYS A 170 -4.11 17.03 23.79
CA LYS A 170 -2.65 17.03 24.00
C LYS A 170 -1.99 15.97 23.13
N VAL A 171 -0.92 16.34 22.42
CA VAL A 171 -0.14 15.43 21.59
C VAL A 171 1.28 15.35 22.15
N TYR A 172 1.60 14.23 22.79
CA TYR A 172 2.92 14.03 23.39
C TYR A 172 3.85 13.28 22.44
N ARG A 173 4.95 13.93 22.05
CA ARG A 173 6.00 13.36 21.19
C ARG A 173 7.19 12.88 22.03
N GLY A 174 7.98 11.94 21.49
CA GLY A 174 9.14 11.40 22.23
C GLY A 174 8.75 10.65 23.51
N ARG A 175 7.54 10.10 23.53
CA ARG A 175 6.96 9.35 24.64
C ARG A 175 6.72 7.91 24.20
N LYS A 176 7.15 6.94 25.01
CA LYS A 176 6.94 5.51 24.75
C LYS A 176 6.08 4.92 25.86
N VAL A 177 4.94 4.34 25.51
CA VAL A 177 4.17 3.52 26.45
C VAL A 177 4.99 2.28 26.79
N ILE A 178 5.18 2.02 28.08
CA ILE A 178 5.96 0.87 28.58
C ILE A 178 5.10 -0.11 29.38
N ARG A 179 3.98 0.34 29.97
CA ARG A 179 3.08 -0.52 30.72
C ARG A 179 1.65 0.00 30.71
N LEU A 180 0.68 -0.90 30.62
CA LEU A 180 -0.72 -0.64 30.93
C LEU A 180 -1.02 -1.19 32.32
N VAL A 181 -1.43 -0.33 33.25
CA VAL A 181 -1.72 -0.72 34.62
C VAL A 181 -3.17 -1.15 34.71
N LYS A 182 -3.39 -2.42 35.05
CA LYS A 182 -4.71 -3.01 35.26
C LYS A 182 -4.99 -3.12 36.75
N VAL A 183 -6.20 -2.77 37.15
CA VAL A 183 -6.73 -3.07 38.49
C VAL A 183 -8.03 -3.83 38.27
N LYS A 184 -8.09 -5.07 38.78
CA LYS A 184 -9.16 -6.03 38.46
C LYS A 184 -9.28 -6.26 36.95
N ASP A 185 -10.39 -5.84 36.34
CA ASP A 185 -10.66 -5.99 34.91
C ASP A 185 -10.63 -4.68 34.11
N LYS A 186 -10.15 -3.58 34.70
CA LYS A 186 -10.05 -2.27 34.05
C LYS A 186 -8.61 -1.78 33.98
N ILE A 187 -8.21 -1.22 32.83
CA ILE A 187 -6.99 -0.41 32.74
C ILE A 187 -7.25 0.93 33.42
N THR A 188 -6.47 1.26 34.44
CA THR A 188 -6.65 2.48 35.24
C THR A 188 -5.59 3.54 34.94
N SER A 189 -4.42 3.13 34.44
CA SER A 189 -3.39 4.08 34.04
C SER A 189 -2.43 3.52 33.00
N VAL A 190 -1.67 4.43 32.38
CA VAL A 190 -0.62 4.12 31.40
C VAL A 190 0.71 4.66 31.90
N GLN A 191 1.72 3.79 32.01
CA GLN A 191 3.08 4.21 32.29
C GLN A 191 3.80 4.54 30.99
N ILE A 192 4.35 5.74 30.94
CA ILE A 192 5.00 6.31 29.78
C ILE A 192 6.44 6.66 30.14
N LYS A 193 7.38 6.22 29.31
CA LYS A 193 8.78 6.61 29.38
C LYS A 193 9.05 7.79 28.46
N ASN A 194 9.64 8.85 29.00
CA ASN A 194 10.17 9.96 28.23
C ASN A 194 11.51 9.54 27.58
N LEU A 195 11.60 9.62 26.26
CA LEU A 195 12.78 9.16 25.52
C LEU A 195 13.99 10.10 25.64
N LYS A 196 13.78 11.34 26.09
CA LYS A 196 14.86 12.34 26.23
C LYS A 196 15.68 12.14 27.51
N ASP A 197 15.01 11.87 28.63
CA ASP A 197 15.62 11.83 29.97
C ASP A 197 15.40 10.49 30.70
N ASN A 198 14.69 9.54 30.08
CA ASN A 198 14.32 8.24 30.64
C ASN A 198 13.38 8.29 31.87
N SER A 199 12.80 9.44 32.21
CA SER A 199 11.80 9.55 33.28
C SER A 199 10.54 8.74 32.96
N ILE A 200 9.89 8.24 34.03
CA ILE A 200 8.64 7.47 33.94
C ILE A 200 7.53 8.32 34.53
N GLU A 201 6.49 8.53 33.72
CA GLU A 201 5.28 9.26 34.06
C GLU A 201 4.10 8.28 34.09
N ASN A 202 3.15 8.45 35.00
CA ASN A 202 1.92 7.65 35.06
C ASN A 202 0.73 8.55 34.72
N TYR A 203 -0.09 8.11 33.74
CA TYR A 203 -1.27 8.83 33.30
C TYR A 203 -2.51 8.03 33.66
N GLU A 204 -3.30 8.54 34.60
CA GLU A 204 -4.61 7.97 34.93
C GLU A 204 -5.56 8.10 33.73
N THR A 205 -6.35 7.07 33.49
CA THR A 205 -7.24 7.03 32.33
C THR A 205 -8.41 6.09 32.55
N ASP A 206 -9.55 6.44 31.94
CA ASP A 206 -10.73 5.57 31.90
C ASP A 206 -10.72 4.62 30.71
N TYR A 207 -10.13 5.04 29.59
CA TYR A 207 -10.18 4.33 28.32
C TYR A 207 -8.86 4.48 27.56
N VAL A 208 -8.38 3.35 27.03
CA VAL A 208 -7.16 3.31 26.20
C VAL A 208 -7.52 2.81 24.81
N PHE A 209 -7.28 3.66 23.82
CA PHE A 209 -7.37 3.30 22.40
C PHE A 209 -5.94 3.09 21.88
N SER A 210 -5.59 1.85 21.58
CA SER A 210 -4.23 1.49 21.19
C SER A 210 -4.13 1.22 19.69
N THR A 211 -3.22 1.95 19.04
CA THR A 211 -2.82 1.71 17.64
C THR A 211 -1.38 1.23 17.51
N MET A 212 -0.71 0.92 18.63
CA MET A 212 0.65 0.38 18.60
C MET A 212 0.67 -1.06 18.06
N PRO A 213 1.81 -1.58 17.59
CA PRO A 213 1.91 -2.97 17.18
C PRO A 213 1.41 -3.91 18.29
N VAL A 214 0.60 -4.91 17.91
CA VAL A 214 -0.03 -5.82 18.89
C VAL A 214 0.99 -6.55 19.77
N LYS A 215 2.21 -6.81 19.26
CA LYS A 215 3.31 -7.36 20.06
C LYS A 215 3.73 -6.43 21.19
N ASP A 216 3.85 -5.15 20.89
CA ASP A 216 4.26 -4.13 21.86
C ASP A 216 3.14 -3.90 22.88
N LEU A 217 1.88 -3.94 22.43
CA LEU A 217 0.70 -3.89 23.32
C LEU A 217 0.70 -5.03 24.32
N LEU A 218 0.83 -6.28 23.85
CA LEU A 218 0.82 -7.44 24.74
C LEU A 218 2.04 -7.48 25.67
N THR A 219 3.17 -6.91 25.23
CA THR A 219 4.34 -6.70 26.09
C THR A 219 4.04 -5.66 27.17
N ALA A 220 3.37 -4.56 26.84
CA ALA A 220 2.99 -3.53 27.81
C ALA A 220 1.90 -3.99 28.79
N MET A 221 1.12 -5.02 28.44
CA MET A 221 0.10 -5.65 29.29
C MET A 221 0.63 -6.80 30.16
N SER A 222 1.93 -7.14 30.05
CA SER A 222 2.63 -8.39 30.43
C SER A 222 2.03 -9.31 31.50
N ASP A 223 1.48 -8.73 32.57
CA ASP A 223 1.10 -9.45 33.78
C ASP A 223 -0.23 -10.19 33.62
N ASP A 224 -1.12 -9.72 32.74
CA ASP A 224 -2.50 -10.23 32.61
C ASP A 224 -2.78 -10.98 31.31
N VAL A 225 -1.75 -11.21 30.48
CA VAL A 225 -1.93 -11.88 29.18
C VAL A 225 -1.67 -13.39 29.33
N PRO A 226 -2.64 -14.26 28.96
CA PRO A 226 -2.47 -15.71 28.92
C PRO A 226 -1.27 -16.17 28.06
N ASP A 227 -0.65 -17.29 28.44
CA ASP A 227 0.59 -17.76 27.81
C ASP A 227 0.43 -18.18 26.35
N ASP A 228 -0.72 -18.76 25.99
CA ASP A 228 -1.07 -19.09 24.61
C ASP A 228 -1.16 -17.82 23.74
N VAL A 229 -1.78 -16.76 24.26
CA VAL A 229 -1.85 -15.45 23.59
C VAL A 229 -0.46 -14.82 23.45
N LYS A 230 0.38 -14.90 24.49
CA LYS A 230 1.79 -14.45 24.43
C LYS A 230 2.57 -15.22 23.37
N HIS A 231 2.37 -16.53 23.28
CA HIS A 231 3.04 -17.39 22.29
C HIS A 231 2.64 -17.00 20.86
N VAL A 232 1.33 -16.86 20.60
CA VAL A 232 0.80 -16.42 19.29
C VAL A 232 1.37 -15.06 18.91
N SER A 233 1.35 -14.10 19.83
CA SER A 233 1.87 -12.75 19.62
C SER A 233 3.35 -12.75 19.22
N LYS A 234 4.20 -13.51 19.93
CA LYS A 234 5.62 -13.64 19.60
C LYS A 234 5.84 -14.18 18.19
N GLY A 235 4.98 -15.11 17.74
CA GLY A 235 5.02 -15.73 16.42
C GLY A 235 4.57 -14.84 15.24
N LEU A 236 3.93 -13.69 15.49
CA LEU A 236 3.45 -12.82 14.40
C LEU A 236 4.62 -12.28 13.56
N LYS A 237 4.63 -12.58 12.27
CA LYS A 237 5.70 -12.13 11.37
C LYS A 237 5.42 -10.71 10.87
N TYR A 238 6.46 -9.88 10.79
CA TYR A 238 6.42 -8.59 10.13
C TYR A 238 7.66 -8.42 9.25
N ARG A 239 7.57 -7.50 8.29
CA ARG A 239 8.66 -7.17 7.38
C ARG A 239 9.03 -5.71 7.56
N SER A 240 10.30 -5.45 7.85
CA SER A 240 10.82 -4.09 7.89
C SER A 240 10.83 -3.49 6.48
N LEU A 241 10.54 -2.19 6.39
CA LEU A 241 10.64 -1.41 5.16
C LEU A 241 11.83 -0.48 5.27
N ILE A 242 12.74 -0.53 4.28
CA ILE A 242 13.83 0.42 4.14
C ILE A 242 13.44 1.40 3.03
N ILE A 243 13.43 2.69 3.34
CA ILE A 243 13.15 3.76 2.37
C ILE A 243 14.47 4.47 2.09
N VAL A 244 14.86 4.51 0.83
CA VAL A 244 16.07 5.22 0.38
C VAL A 244 15.64 6.42 -0.46
N GLY A 245 15.94 7.63 0.02
CA GLY A 245 15.75 8.86 -0.72
C GLY A 245 17.01 9.20 -1.53
N LEU A 246 16.88 9.29 -2.85
CA LEU A 246 17.98 9.69 -3.74
C LEU A 246 17.63 11.02 -4.41
N LEU A 247 18.38 12.08 -4.07
CA LEU A 247 18.29 13.37 -4.74
C LEU A 247 19.30 13.41 -5.89
N LEU A 248 18.78 13.48 -7.12
CA LEU A 248 19.60 13.45 -8.33
C LEU A 248 19.53 14.80 -9.04
N LYS A 249 20.68 15.26 -9.57
CA LYS A 249 20.75 16.50 -10.37
C LYS A 249 19.97 16.40 -11.69
N LYS A 250 19.86 15.19 -12.26
CA LYS A 250 19.22 14.95 -13.56
C LYS A 250 18.68 13.53 -13.63
N MET A 251 17.45 13.39 -14.13
CA MET A 251 16.86 12.11 -14.48
C MET A 251 17.19 11.74 -15.93
N VAL A 252 17.75 10.55 -16.14
CA VAL A 252 18.04 10.02 -17.49
C VAL A 252 16.75 9.50 -18.16
N ILE A 253 15.81 9.00 -17.38
CA ILE A 253 14.53 8.50 -17.87
C ILE A 253 13.61 9.69 -18.16
N ARG A 254 13.35 9.95 -19.45
CA ARG A 254 12.36 10.93 -19.91
C ARG A 254 11.01 10.24 -20.05
N ASN A 255 9.99 10.72 -19.33
CA ASN A 255 8.62 10.23 -19.51
C ASN A 255 8.14 10.62 -20.92
N ILE A 256 7.88 9.62 -21.76
CA ILE A 256 7.54 9.79 -23.18
C ILE A 256 6.24 10.60 -23.38
N ASN A 257 5.39 10.75 -22.35
CA ASN A 257 4.08 11.43 -22.43
C ASN A 257 3.82 12.52 -21.38
N GLN A 258 4.86 13.10 -20.75
CA GLN A 258 4.67 14.26 -19.86
C GLN A 258 5.14 15.54 -20.54
N SER A 259 4.18 16.41 -20.88
CA SER A 259 4.44 17.84 -21.07
C SER A 259 5.27 18.35 -19.91
N GLN A 260 6.36 19.05 -20.20
CA GLN A 260 7.44 19.47 -19.29
C GLN A 260 7.03 20.49 -18.21
N ASN A 261 5.80 20.48 -17.71
CA ASN A 261 5.42 21.26 -16.55
C ASN A 261 5.72 20.45 -15.29
N PHE A 262 7.01 20.25 -15.01
CA PHE A 262 7.42 20.01 -13.64
C PHE A 262 6.93 21.22 -12.85
N LEU A 263 6.09 21.00 -11.83
CA LEU A 263 5.97 21.99 -10.76
C LEU A 263 7.41 22.28 -10.33
N LYS A 264 7.82 23.55 -10.42
CA LYS A 264 9.14 23.98 -9.96
C LYS A 264 9.31 23.40 -8.55
N ASP A 265 10.44 22.75 -8.34
CA ASP A 265 10.81 22.22 -7.04
C ASP A 265 10.61 23.36 -6.02
N ASN A 266 9.83 23.11 -4.96
CA ASN A 266 9.56 24.12 -3.94
C ASN A 266 10.89 24.41 -3.22
N ARG A 267 11.62 25.40 -3.73
CA ARG A 267 12.63 26.16 -3.00
C ARG A 267 12.04 27.51 -2.64
#